data_AF-A0A3M1LWV4-F1
#
_entry.id   AF-A0A3M1LWV4-F1
#
_cell.length_a   1.000
_cell.length_b   1.000
_cell.length_c   1.000
_cell.angle_alpha   90.00
_cell.angle_beta   90.00
_cell.angle_gamma   90.00
#
_symmetry.space_group_name_H-M   'P 1'
#
loop_
_entity.id
_entity.type
_entity.pdbx_description
1 polymer ?
#
loop_
_entity_poly.entity_id
_entity_poly.type
_entity_poly.pdbx_seq_one_letter_code
_entity_poly.pdbx_strand_id
1 'polypeptide(L)'
;MSRSAYATSAYAETGRTQLAPRRIEYQAFARITHRLSRAAEGGRAEFPRLAAAVNDNLALWRVLALDLADPDNALPEDLRASLLSLAIFTLRHSDAVLAGRAAPDALVDINTALMRGLRGAGAAEEAAAEGAAEGAA
;
A
#
# COMPACT_ATOMS: atom_id res chain seq x y z
N MET A 1 6.42 -7.16 45.21
CA MET A 1 6.67 -7.66 43.85
C MET A 1 6.05 -6.69 42.86
N SER A 2 6.81 -5.74 42.31
CA SER A 2 6.30 -4.78 41.32
C SER A 2 6.78 -5.15 39.92
N ARG A 3 5.83 -5.59 39.07
CA ARG A 3 5.99 -5.81 37.64
C ARG A 3 5.66 -4.50 36.90
N SER A 4 6.66 -3.75 36.44
CA SER A 4 6.46 -2.74 35.38
C SER A 4 7.79 -2.28 34.77
N ALA A 5 8.55 -3.19 34.17
CA ALA A 5 9.84 -2.86 33.53
C ALA A 5 10.06 -3.53 32.16
N TYR A 6 8.99 -3.91 31.44
CA TYR A 6 9.12 -4.61 30.15
C TYR A 6 8.29 -4.01 28.99
N ALA A 7 7.83 -2.75 29.09
CA ALA A 7 7.04 -2.14 28.00
C ALA A 7 7.85 -1.25 27.04
N THR A 8 9.07 -0.83 27.38
CA THR A 8 9.81 0.17 26.58
C THR A 8 10.69 -0.45 25.48
N SER A 9 11.03 -1.73 25.55
CA SER A 9 11.89 -2.38 24.54
C SER A 9 11.14 -2.88 23.30
N ALA A 10 9.81 -3.03 23.36
CA ALA A 10 9.04 -3.53 22.21
C ALA A 10 8.81 -2.45 21.12
N TYR A 11 8.55 -1.20 21.51
CA TYR A 11 8.27 -0.14 20.52
C TYR A 11 9.49 0.20 19.63
N ALA A 12 10.71 0.15 20.18
CA ALA A 12 11.94 0.46 19.42
C ALA A 12 12.39 -0.68 18.47
N GLU A 13 11.98 -1.91 18.72
CA GLU A 13 12.30 -3.08 17.89
C GLU A 13 11.19 -3.38 16.85
N THR A 14 9.94 -3.07 17.17
CA THR A 14 8.80 -3.15 16.25
C THR A 14 8.87 -2.12 15.11
N GLY A 15 9.32 -0.88 15.37
CA GLY A 15 9.37 0.18 14.34
C GLY A 15 10.30 -0.12 13.15
N ARG A 16 11.49 -0.69 13.41
CA ARG A 16 12.44 -1.07 12.35
C ARG A 16 11.93 -2.23 11.49
N THR A 17 11.17 -3.14 12.11
CA THR A 17 10.58 -4.30 11.44
C THR A 17 9.34 -3.91 10.62
N GLN A 18 8.58 -2.88 11.00
CA GLN A 18 7.42 -2.38 10.24
C GLN A 18 7.79 -1.49 9.04
N LEU A 19 8.91 -0.77 9.12
CA LEU A 19 9.45 0.02 8.00
C LEU A 19 9.80 -0.85 6.78
N ALA A 20 10.28 -2.07 6.99
CA ALA A 20 10.68 -2.96 5.90
C ALA A 20 9.49 -3.48 5.05
N PRO A 21 8.38 -4.00 5.62
CA PRO A 21 7.14 -4.31 4.92
C PRO A 21 6.59 -3.11 4.14
N ARG A 22 6.47 -1.93 4.77
CA ARG A 22 5.96 -0.73 4.10
C ARG A 22 6.83 -0.30 2.91
N ARG A 23 8.15 -0.44 3.02
CA ARG A 23 9.08 -0.16 1.92
C ARG A 23 8.91 -1.15 0.76
N ILE A 24 8.68 -2.43 1.06
CA ILE A 24 8.43 -3.47 0.05
C ILE A 24 7.10 -3.20 -0.67
N GLU A 25 6.03 -2.89 0.08
CA GLU A 25 4.72 -2.50 -0.47
C GLU A 25 4.87 -1.29 -1.41
N TYR A 26 5.54 -0.23 -0.95
CA TYR A 26 5.79 0.95 -1.74
C TYR A 26 6.51 0.62 -3.06
N GLN A 27 7.57 -0.20 -3.02
CA GLN A 27 8.31 -0.59 -4.21
C GLN A 27 7.47 -1.42 -5.18
N ALA A 28 6.62 -2.32 -4.67
CA ALA A 28 5.71 -3.11 -5.48
C ALA A 28 4.68 -2.21 -6.20
N PHE A 29 4.04 -1.30 -5.46
CA PHE A 29 3.10 -0.32 -6.04
C PHE A 29 3.80 0.61 -7.03
N ALA A 30 5.00 1.11 -6.73
CA ALA A 30 5.74 2.01 -7.62
C ALA A 30 6.06 1.34 -8.96
N ARG A 31 6.54 0.10 -8.94
CA ARG A 31 6.87 -0.66 -10.14
C ARG A 31 5.63 -0.89 -11.02
N ILE A 32 4.52 -1.31 -10.42
CA ILE A 32 3.27 -1.58 -11.16
C ILE A 32 2.65 -0.29 -11.69
N THR A 33 2.64 0.78 -10.90
CA THR A 33 2.11 2.09 -11.30
C THR A 33 2.88 2.65 -12.49
N HIS A 34 4.21 2.52 -12.49
CA HIS A 34 5.04 2.91 -13.63
C HIS A 34 4.67 2.13 -14.90
N ARG A 35 4.49 0.80 -14.79
CA ARG A 35 4.10 -0.05 -15.92
C ARG A 35 2.70 0.29 -16.45
N LEU A 36 1.74 0.56 -15.56
CA LEU A 36 0.39 1.00 -15.93
C LEU A 36 0.44 2.32 -16.71
N SER A 37 1.13 3.32 -16.17
CA SER A 37 1.26 4.64 -16.80
C SER A 37 1.92 4.55 -18.19
N ARG A 38 3.03 3.80 -18.32
CA ARG A 38 3.68 3.59 -19.62
C ARG A 38 2.81 2.88 -20.64
N ALA A 39 2.07 1.85 -20.22
CA ALA A 39 1.20 1.12 -21.13
C ALA A 39 -0.03 1.93 -21.55
N ALA A 40 -0.52 2.84 -20.69
CA ALA A 40 -1.62 3.74 -20.99
C ALA A 40 -1.29 4.73 -22.12
N GLU A 41 -0.03 5.19 -22.19
CA GLU A 41 0.44 6.15 -23.22
C GLU A 41 0.42 5.57 -24.65
N GLY A 42 0.52 4.24 -24.81
CA GLY A 42 0.70 3.60 -26.11
C GLY A 42 -0.58 3.20 -26.85
N GLY A 43 -1.75 3.53 -26.32
CA GLY A 43 -3.03 3.27 -26.96
C GLY A 43 -3.28 1.79 -27.28
N ARG A 44 -4.01 1.51 -28.37
CA ARG A 44 -4.49 0.15 -28.67
C ARG A 44 -3.38 -0.86 -28.99
N ALA A 45 -2.26 -0.39 -29.55
CA ALA A 45 -1.11 -1.25 -29.88
C ALA A 45 -0.43 -1.81 -28.61
N GLU A 46 -0.49 -1.07 -27.51
CA GLU A 46 0.10 -1.48 -26.23
C GLU A 46 -0.90 -2.23 -25.32
N PHE A 47 -2.09 -2.59 -25.82
CA PHE A 47 -3.09 -3.32 -25.05
C PHE A 47 -2.54 -4.60 -24.38
N PRO A 48 -1.70 -5.44 -25.02
CA PRO A 48 -1.11 -6.60 -24.34
C PRO A 48 -0.25 -6.20 -23.13
N ARG A 49 0.54 -5.12 -23.23
CA ARG A 49 1.34 -4.61 -22.10
C ARG A 49 0.46 -4.02 -21.01
N LEU A 50 -0.61 -3.32 -21.39
CA LEU A 50 -1.60 -2.79 -20.46
C LEU A 50 -2.30 -3.91 -19.69
N ALA A 51 -2.79 -4.94 -20.40
CA ALA A 51 -3.46 -6.08 -19.79
C ALA A 51 -2.55 -6.81 -18.77
N ALA A 52 -1.28 -6.99 -19.11
CA ALA A 52 -0.30 -7.55 -18.17
C ALA A 52 -0.11 -6.67 -16.93
N ALA A 53 0.03 -5.35 -17.10
CA ALA A 53 0.17 -4.42 -15.98
C ALA A 53 -1.09 -4.35 -15.09
N VAL A 54 -2.28 -4.44 -15.69
CA VAL A 54 -3.56 -4.48 -14.97
C VAL A 54 -3.70 -5.78 -14.18
N ASN A 55 -3.33 -6.93 -14.74
CA ASN A 55 -3.32 -8.19 -14.00
C ASN A 55 -2.35 -8.18 -12.82
N ASP A 56 -1.15 -7.63 -12.99
CA ASP A 56 -0.20 -7.49 -11.89
C ASP A 56 -0.73 -6.56 -10.79
N ASN A 57 -1.39 -5.47 -11.17
CA ASN A 57 -2.06 -4.56 -10.23
C ASN A 57 -3.17 -5.28 -9.44
N LEU A 58 -3.99 -6.05 -10.13
CA LEU A 58 -5.08 -6.84 -9.55
C LEU A 58 -4.54 -7.86 -8.54
N ALA A 59 -3.44 -8.55 -8.87
CA ALA A 59 -2.78 -9.48 -7.97
C ALA A 59 -2.28 -8.79 -6.70
N LEU A 60 -1.64 -7.63 -6.82
CA LEU A 60 -1.16 -6.86 -5.67
C LEU A 60 -2.32 -6.40 -4.75
N TRP A 61 -3.40 -5.88 -5.34
CA TRP A 61 -4.58 -5.46 -4.58
C TRP A 61 -5.31 -6.62 -3.88
N ARG A 62 -5.28 -7.83 -4.45
CA ARG A 62 -5.82 -9.03 -3.80
C ARG A 62 -5.00 -9.40 -2.56
N VAL A 63 -3.67 -9.38 -2.66
CA VAL A 63 -2.80 -9.64 -1.51
C VAL A 63 -3.04 -8.62 -0.41
N LEU A 64 -3.12 -7.33 -0.77
CA LEU A 64 -3.42 -6.27 0.20
C LEU A 64 -4.80 -6.44 0.83
N ALA A 65 -5.84 -6.78 0.06
CA ALA A 65 -7.18 -6.98 0.58
C ALA A 65 -7.26 -8.17 1.55
N LEU A 66 -6.50 -9.24 1.30
CA LEU A 66 -6.42 -10.38 2.22
C LEU A 66 -5.77 -9.98 3.55
N ASP A 67 -4.67 -9.25 3.51
CA ASP A 67 -4.00 -8.73 4.72
C ASP A 67 -4.90 -7.77 5.52
N LEU A 68 -5.63 -6.88 4.84
CA LEU A 68 -6.57 -5.95 5.46
C LEU A 68 -7.80 -6.60 6.07
N ALA A 69 -8.18 -7.79 5.59
CA ALA A 69 -9.30 -8.56 6.10
C ALA A 69 -8.92 -9.45 7.28
N ASP A 70 -7.63 -9.57 7.60
CA ASP A 70 -7.15 -10.33 8.75
C ASP A 70 -7.62 -9.66 10.07
N PRO A 71 -8.28 -10.39 10.99
CA PRO A 71 -8.71 -9.84 12.27
C PRO A 71 -7.54 -9.33 13.14
N ASP A 72 -6.33 -9.85 12.93
CA ASP A 72 -5.11 -9.45 13.64
C ASP A 72 -4.40 -8.24 12.96
N ASN A 73 -4.99 -7.66 11.91
CA ASN A 73 -4.44 -6.49 11.25
C ASN A 73 -4.39 -5.26 12.18
N ALA A 74 -3.19 -4.72 12.38
CA ALA A 74 -2.93 -3.64 13.34
C ALA A 74 -3.44 -2.25 12.93
N LEU A 75 -3.99 -2.08 11.73
CA LEU A 75 -4.55 -0.80 11.28
C LEU A 75 -5.90 -0.50 11.96
N PRO A 76 -6.24 0.78 12.19
CA PRO A 76 -7.57 1.17 12.67
C PRO A 76 -8.68 0.69 11.73
N GLU A 77 -9.83 0.31 12.30
CA GLU A 77 -10.96 -0.26 11.55
C GLU A 77 -11.43 0.64 10.40
N ASP A 78 -11.59 1.94 10.65
CA ASP A 78 -12.00 2.92 9.64
C ASP A 78 -11.01 3.01 8.47
N LEU A 79 -9.71 2.88 8.75
CA LEU A 79 -8.68 2.89 7.74
C LEU A 79 -8.72 1.59 6.91
N ARG A 80 -8.87 0.43 7.56
CA ARG A 80 -9.03 -0.85 6.86
C ARG A 80 -10.27 -0.82 5.96
N ALA A 81 -11.41 -0.34 6.47
CA ALA A 81 -12.64 -0.23 5.70
C ALA A 81 -12.47 0.67 4.46
N SER A 82 -11.79 1.81 4.62
CA SER A 82 -11.47 2.73 3.52
C SER A 82 -10.56 2.07 2.47
N LEU A 83 -9.52 1.35 2.90
CA LEU A 83 -8.60 0.65 2.00
C LEU A 83 -9.26 -0.53 1.29
N LEU A 84 -10.13 -1.29 1.97
CA LEU A 84 -10.92 -2.36 1.38
C LEU A 84 -11.90 -1.82 0.32
N SER A 85 -12.50 -0.66 0.56
CA SER A 85 -13.34 0.02 -0.44
C SER A 85 -12.55 0.35 -1.71
N LEU A 86 -11.32 0.87 -1.56
CA LEU A 86 -10.41 1.11 -2.70
C LEU A 86 -10.00 -0.19 -3.40
N ALA A 87 -9.79 -1.29 -2.67
CA ALA A 87 -9.50 -2.58 -3.26
C ALA A 87 -10.67 -3.07 -4.12
N ILE A 88 -11.90 -2.99 -3.61
CA ILE A 88 -13.12 -3.37 -4.35
C ILE A 88 -13.28 -2.52 -5.62
N PHE A 89 -13.08 -1.20 -5.51
CA PHE A 89 -13.09 -0.33 -6.69
C PHE A 89 -12.05 -0.77 -7.72
N THR A 90 -10.81 -1.00 -7.28
CA THR A 90 -9.68 -1.35 -8.15
C THR A 90 -9.92 -2.66 -8.89
N LEU A 91 -10.47 -3.67 -8.23
CA LEU A 91 -10.84 -4.94 -8.85
C LEU A 91 -11.87 -4.73 -9.96
N ARG A 92 -12.98 -4.03 -9.65
CA ARG A 92 -14.06 -3.75 -10.61
C ARG A 92 -13.59 -2.91 -11.80
N HIS A 93 -12.75 -1.91 -11.54
CA HIS A 93 -12.23 -1.02 -12.57
C HIS A 93 -11.19 -1.71 -13.45
N SER A 94 -10.36 -2.59 -12.88
CA SER A 94 -9.44 -3.44 -13.64
C SER A 94 -10.18 -4.31 -14.66
N ASP A 95 -11.26 -4.96 -14.25
CA ASP A 95 -12.11 -5.76 -15.16
C ASP A 95 -12.73 -4.89 -16.27
N ALA A 96 -13.12 -3.65 -15.96
CA ALA A 96 -13.63 -2.71 -16.95
C ALA A 96 -12.55 -2.28 -17.96
N VAL A 97 -11.31 -2.04 -17.51
CA VAL A 97 -10.17 -1.72 -18.39
C VAL A 97 -9.84 -2.89 -19.31
N LEU A 98 -9.76 -4.11 -18.78
CA LEU A 98 -9.50 -5.32 -19.58
C LEU A 98 -10.60 -5.59 -20.60
N ALA A 99 -11.84 -5.23 -20.30
CA ALA A 99 -12.97 -5.30 -21.22
C ALA A 99 -13.02 -4.13 -22.23
N GLY A 100 -12.08 -3.17 -22.17
CA GLY A 100 -12.08 -1.97 -23.02
C GLY A 100 -13.22 -0.99 -22.71
N ARG A 101 -13.82 -1.07 -21.51
CA ARG A 101 -14.94 -0.24 -21.05
C ARG A 101 -14.52 0.92 -20.15
N ALA A 102 -13.24 1.03 -19.81
CA ALA A 102 -12.70 2.08 -18.97
C ALA A 102 -11.23 2.38 -19.31
N ALA A 103 -10.77 3.58 -18.95
CA ALA A 103 -9.37 3.99 -19.05
C ALA A 103 -8.59 3.61 -17.77
N PRO A 104 -7.28 3.33 -17.86
CA PRO A 104 -6.46 2.89 -16.72
C PRO A 104 -6.07 4.02 -15.75
N ASP A 105 -6.34 5.28 -16.08
CA ASP A 105 -5.92 6.47 -15.33
C ASP A 105 -6.33 6.42 -13.86
N ALA A 106 -7.57 6.01 -13.58
CA ALA A 106 -8.07 5.86 -12.21
C ALA A 106 -7.26 4.85 -11.37
N LEU A 107 -6.70 3.80 -12.00
CA LEU A 107 -5.83 2.83 -11.31
C LEU A 107 -4.49 3.47 -10.94
N VAL A 108 -3.94 4.31 -11.84
CA VAL A 108 -2.70 5.05 -11.60
C VAL A 108 -2.89 6.05 -10.46
N ASP A 109 -4.01 6.77 -10.44
CA ASP A 109 -4.32 7.75 -9.41
C ASP A 109 -4.45 7.12 -8.02
N ILE A 110 -5.19 6.00 -7.93
CA ILE A 110 -5.38 5.28 -6.67
C ILE A 110 -4.05 4.75 -6.14
N ASN A 111 -3.23 4.12 -6.97
CA ASN A 111 -1.93 3.63 -6.53
C ASN A 111 -1.01 4.79 -6.10
N THR A 112 -1.07 5.92 -6.80
CA THR A 112 -0.30 7.11 -6.45
C THR A 112 -0.74 7.69 -5.11
N ALA A 113 -2.06 7.74 -4.85
CA ALA A 113 -2.60 8.16 -3.56
C ALA A 113 -2.18 7.22 -2.43
N LEU A 114 -2.24 5.90 -2.64
CA LEU A 114 -1.79 4.90 -1.67
C LEU A 114 -0.29 5.08 -1.35
N MET A 115 0.55 5.23 -2.38
CA MET A 115 1.98 5.47 -2.22
C MET A 115 2.31 6.77 -1.48
N ARG A 116 1.47 7.82 -1.61
CA ARG A 116 1.60 9.04 -0.79
C ARG A 116 1.25 8.74 0.67
N GLY A 117 0.20 7.97 0.93
CA GLY A 117 -0.17 7.52 2.27
C GLY A 117 0.93 6.72 2.94
N LEU A 118 1.53 5.76 2.24
CA LEU A 118 2.64 4.94 2.73
C LEU A 118 3.88 5.79 3.10
N ARG A 119 4.19 6.82 2.31
CA ARG A 119 5.28 7.76 2.61
C ARG A 119 4.98 8.63 3.84
N GLY A 120 3.76 9.13 3.96
CA GLY A 120 3.35 9.96 5.10
C GLY A 120 3.34 9.19 6.43
N ALA A 121 2.89 7.94 6.41
CA ALA A 121 2.92 7.06 7.58
C ALA A 121 4.37 6.70 7.99
N GLY A 122 5.24 6.39 7.03
CA GLY A 122 6.65 6.06 7.31
C GLY A 122 7.41 7.23 7.95
N ALA A 123 7.19 8.47 7.47
CA ALA A 123 7.83 9.67 8.03
C ALA A 123 7.33 10.00 9.46
N ALA A 124 6.06 9.75 9.75
CA ALA A 124 5.51 9.95 11.09
C ALA A 124 6.05 8.92 12.11
N GLU A 125 6.24 7.68 11.69
CA GLU A 125 6.88 6.63 12.50
C GLU A 125 8.37 6.91 12.75
N GLU A 126 9.10 7.43 11.75
CA GLU A 126 10.53 7.78 11.86
C GLU A 126 10.77 8.97 12.82
N ALA A 127 9.95 10.02 12.71
CA ALA A 127 9.99 11.16 13.62
C ALA A 127 9.62 10.79 15.08
N ALA A 128 8.67 9.85 15.26
CA ALA A 128 8.32 9.34 16.58
C ALA A 128 9.45 8.49 17.21
N ALA A 129 10.19 7.74 16.39
CA ALA A 129 11.35 6.96 16.85
C ALA A 129 12.55 7.85 17.24
N GLU A 130 12.75 8.97 16.55
CA GLU A 130 13.83 9.92 16.84
C GLU A 130 13.56 10.74 18.11
N GLY A 131 12.31 11.21 18.30
CA GLY A 131 11.91 11.91 19.53
C GLY A 131 11.93 11.03 20.80
N ALA A 132 11.74 9.71 20.66
CA ALA A 132 11.86 8.76 21.77
C ALA A 132 13.31 8.49 22.19
N ALA A 133 14.28 8.64 21.27
CA ALA A 133 15.70 8.49 21.57
C ALA A 133 16.29 9.71 22.30
N GLU A 134 15.76 10.91 22.05
CA GLU A 134 16.21 12.16 22.66
C GLU A 134 15.64 12.39 24.06
N GLY A 135 14.46 11.84 24.38
CA GLY A 135 13.86 11.91 25.72
C GLY A 135 14.42 10.92 26.75
N ALA A 136 15.35 10.04 26.36
CA ALA A 136 15.97 9.02 27.21
C ALA A 136 17.42 9.35 27.59
N ALA A 137 17.94 10.52 27.21
CA ALA A 137 19.26 11.04 27.57
C ALA A 137 19.14 12.18 28.59
#